data_AF-A0A357VLW8-F1
#
_entry.id   AF-A0A357VLW8-F1
#
_cell.length_a   1.000
_cell.length_b   1.000
_cell.length_c   1.000
_cell.angle_alpha   90.00
_cell.angle_beta   90.00
_cell.angle_gamma   90.00
#
_symmetry.space_group_name_H-M   'P 1'
#
loop_
_entity.id
_entity.type
_entity.pdbx_description
1 polymer ?
#
loop_
_entity_poly.entity_id
_entity_poly.type
_entity_poly.pdbx_seq_one_letter_code
_entity_poly.pdbx_strand_id
1 'polypeptide(L)'
;MLELRDGEFNLWAKDYDMDVKKSERENRYLFAAYKEVLNTVYSKVSGYEKKIILDLGFGTGVLTKRLFENTEEMLKAKEKDKDIWDDEEHYIIADKIAKLLPYLKVNFEKLSYCSGVLTIRKSD
;
A
#
# COMPACT_ATOMS: atom_id res chain seq x y z
N MET A 1 -18.73 17.20 12.11
CA MET A 1 -18.28 16.19 11.13
C MET A 1 -19.00 16.52 9.83
N LEU A 2 -18.29 17.00 8.81
CA LEU A 2 -18.91 17.29 7.52
C LEU A 2 -19.10 15.95 6.81
N GLU A 3 -20.34 15.49 6.70
CA GLU A 3 -20.69 14.33 5.89
C GLU A 3 -20.62 14.77 4.42
N LEU A 4 -19.65 14.23 3.67
CA LEU A 4 -19.61 14.38 2.22
C LEU A 4 -20.77 13.58 1.63
N ARG A 5 -21.58 14.20 0.78
CA ARG A 5 -22.67 13.51 0.09
C ARG A 5 -22.08 12.52 -0.94
N ASP A 6 -22.81 11.44 -1.22
CA ASP A 6 -22.41 10.48 -2.27
C ASP A 6 -22.14 11.23 -3.59
N GLY A 7 -20.89 11.15 -4.05
CA GLY A 7 -20.38 11.87 -5.23
C GLY A 7 -19.38 12.99 -4.93
N GLU A 8 -19.50 13.71 -3.81
CA GLU A 8 -18.52 14.74 -3.39
C GLU A 8 -17.22 14.10 -2.94
N PHE A 9 -17.31 12.98 -2.20
CA PHE A 9 -16.17 12.15 -1.87
C PHE A 9 -15.44 11.66 -3.13
N ASN A 10 -16.18 11.23 -4.16
CA ASN A 10 -15.58 10.74 -5.42
C ASN A 10 -14.87 11.83 -6.21
N LEU A 11 -15.36 13.07 -6.13
CA LEU A 11 -14.69 14.22 -6.77
C LEU A 11 -13.42 14.59 -6.01
N TRP A 12 -13.50 14.70 -4.68
CA TRP A 12 -12.34 14.98 -3.84
C TRP A 12 -11.27 13.87 -3.91
N ALA A 13 -11.68 12.61 -3.96
CA ALA A 13 -10.78 11.46 -4.05
C ALA A 13 -9.84 11.50 -5.28
N LYS A 14 -10.20 12.23 -6.34
CA LYS A 14 -9.35 12.41 -7.53
C LYS A 14 -8.07 13.19 -7.22
N ASP A 15 -8.17 14.16 -6.32
CA ASP A 15 -7.07 15.05 -5.94
C ASP A 15 -6.44 14.68 -4.59
N TYR A 16 -6.91 13.60 -3.97
CA TYR A 16 -6.47 13.14 -2.63
C TYR A 16 -4.96 13.00 -2.52
N ASP A 17 -4.32 12.31 -3.47
CA ASP A 17 -2.86 12.09 -3.44
C ASP A 17 -2.09 13.42 -3.53
N MET A 18 -2.64 14.41 -4.24
CA MET A 18 -2.08 15.77 -4.31
C MET A 18 -2.26 16.51 -2.98
N ASP A 19 -3.44 16.42 -2.36
CA ASP A 19 -3.74 17.04 -1.08
C ASP A 19 -2.88 16.48 0.05
N VAL A 20 -2.64 15.16 0.06
CA VAL A 20 -1.70 14.49 0.98
C VAL A 20 -0.29 15.05 0.80
N LYS A 21 0.23 15.04 -0.43
CA LYS A 21 1.60 15.53 -0.73
C LYS A 21 1.78 16.99 -0.36
N LYS A 22 0.79 17.84 -0.67
CA LYS A 22 0.83 19.27 -0.37
C LYS A 22 0.78 19.52 1.14
N SER A 23 -0.12 18.84 1.84
CA SER A 23 -0.30 19.01 3.28
C SER A 23 0.90 18.48 4.08
N GLU A 24 1.50 17.37 3.64
CA GLU A 24 2.74 16.84 4.22
C GLU A 24 3.89 17.84 4.04
N ARG A 25 4.11 18.35 2.82
CA ARG A 25 5.17 19.33 2.53
C ARG A 25 5.04 20.61 3.37
N GLU A 26 3.82 21.06 3.58
CA GLU A 26 3.53 22.30 4.31
C GLU A 26 3.34 22.06 5.81
N ASN A 27 3.54 20.82 6.29
CA ASN A 27 3.36 20.39 7.67
C ASN A 27 1.98 20.79 8.24
N ARG A 28 0.93 20.63 7.43
CA ARG A 28 -0.45 20.99 7.77
C ARG A 28 -1.28 19.76 8.14
N TYR A 29 -2.14 19.94 9.14
CA TYR A 29 -3.20 19.00 9.48
C TYR A 29 -4.10 18.73 8.24
N LEU A 30 -4.59 17.53 7.90
CA LEU A 30 -4.60 16.19 8.54
C LEU A 30 -3.36 15.30 8.27
N PHE A 31 -2.46 15.69 7.36
CA PHE A 31 -1.42 14.81 6.78
C PHE A 31 0.03 15.20 7.14
N ALA A 32 0.20 16.07 8.13
CA ALA A 32 1.51 16.32 8.72
C ALA A 32 2.14 15.00 9.19
N ALA A 33 3.41 14.76 8.82
CA ALA A 33 4.16 13.54 9.13
C ALA A 33 3.52 12.22 8.60
N TYR A 34 2.74 12.28 7.52
CA TYR A 34 2.07 11.10 6.94
C TYR A 34 3.04 9.95 6.61
N LYS A 35 4.18 10.23 5.98
CA LYS A 35 5.23 9.22 5.72
C LYS A 35 5.79 8.62 7.01
N GLU A 36 5.98 9.42 8.06
CA GLU A 36 6.51 8.91 9.34
C GLU A 36 5.53 7.95 10.02
N VAL A 37 4.22 8.23 9.94
CA VAL A 37 3.18 7.32 10.45
C VAL A 37 3.20 6.02 9.66
N LEU A 38 3.25 6.07 8.33
CA LEU A 38 3.36 4.87 7.49
C LEU A 38 4.61 4.05 7.81
N ASN A 39 5.77 4.71 7.92
CA ASN A 39 7.02 4.06 8.28
C ASN A 39 6.96 3.46 9.69
N THR A 40 6.32 4.13 10.65
CA THR A 40 6.15 3.62 12.01
C THR A 40 5.28 2.37 12.04
N VAL A 41 4.16 2.36 11.31
CA VAL A 41 3.31 1.17 11.16
C VAL A 41 4.11 0.05 10.52
N TYR A 42 4.82 0.33 9.43
CA TYR A 42 5.70 -0.63 8.77
C TYR A 42 6.75 -1.21 9.73
N SER A 43 7.50 -0.37 10.46
CA SER A 43 8.55 -0.79 11.40
C SER A 43 8.00 -1.58 12.60
N LYS A 44 6.84 -1.18 13.13
CA LYS A 44 6.19 -1.94 14.22
C LYS A 44 5.80 -3.32 13.74
N VAL A 45 5.21 -3.39 12.54
CA VAL A 45 4.76 -4.63 11.97
C VAL A 45 5.96 -5.47 11.50
N SER A 46 7.06 -4.87 11.03
CA SER A 46 8.23 -5.55 10.44
C SER A 46 8.93 -6.52 11.41
N GLY A 47 8.93 -6.25 12.72
CA GLY A 47 9.60 -7.06 13.75
C GLY A 47 8.92 -8.37 14.19
N TYR A 48 7.71 -8.68 13.74
CA TYR A 48 7.00 -9.92 14.13
C TYR A 48 7.29 -11.09 13.15
N GLU A 49 7.42 -12.32 13.65
CA GLU A 49 7.73 -13.50 12.81
C GLU A 49 6.56 -14.01 11.94
N LYS A 50 5.30 -13.72 12.32
CA LYS A 50 4.07 -14.22 11.67
C LYS A 50 3.04 -13.10 11.55
N LYS A 51 2.55 -12.79 10.34
CA LYS A 51 1.67 -11.63 10.11
C LYS A 51 0.51 -11.97 9.18
N ILE A 52 -0.68 -11.55 9.61
CA ILE A 52 -1.87 -11.38 8.77
C ILE A 52 -2.16 -9.88 8.85
N ILE A 53 -1.98 -9.16 7.75
CA ILE A 53 -2.21 -7.71 7.69
C ILE A 53 -3.50 -7.49 6.90
N LEU A 54 -4.51 -6.92 7.57
CA LEU A 54 -5.74 -6.47 6.94
C LEU A 54 -5.72 -4.94 6.96
N ASP A 55 -5.64 -4.35 5.77
CA ASP A 55 -5.69 -2.89 5.60
C ASP A 55 -7.15 -2.43 5.43
N LEU A 56 -7.71 -1.82 6.47
CA LEU A 56 -9.07 -1.27 6.47
C LEU A 56 -8.99 0.25 6.44
N GLY A 57 -9.68 0.86 5.48
CA GLY A 57 -9.60 2.30 5.25
C GLY A 57 -8.40 2.71 4.37
N PHE A 58 -8.04 1.88 3.39
CA PHE A 58 -6.85 2.01 2.54
C PHE A 58 -6.76 3.30 1.68
N GLY A 59 -7.77 4.18 1.73
CA GLY A 59 -7.77 5.47 1.02
C GLY A 59 -7.54 5.30 -0.49
N THR A 60 -6.58 6.03 -1.05
CA THR A 60 -6.13 5.86 -2.45
C THR A 60 -5.35 4.58 -2.72
N GLY A 61 -5.27 3.70 -1.74
CA GLY A 61 -4.60 2.40 -1.82
C GLY A 61 -3.10 2.52 -1.83
N VAL A 62 -2.48 3.50 -1.17
CA VAL A 62 -1.01 3.65 -1.19
C VAL A 62 -0.30 2.39 -0.69
N LEU A 63 -0.82 1.72 0.34
CA LEU A 63 -0.30 0.45 0.83
C LEU A 63 -0.63 -0.75 -0.09
N THR A 64 -1.81 -0.73 -0.72
CA THR A 64 -2.31 -1.81 -1.60
C THR A 64 -1.89 -1.70 -3.07
N LYS A 65 -1.53 -0.51 -3.56
CA LYS A 65 -0.92 -0.19 -4.87
C LYS A 65 0.56 -0.61 -4.96
N ARG A 66 1.07 -1.22 -3.90
CA ARG A 66 2.45 -1.71 -3.82
C ARG A 66 2.49 -3.23 -3.78
N LEU A 67 1.44 -3.89 -4.29
CA LEU A 67 1.34 -5.33 -4.30
C LEU A 67 1.58 -5.85 -5.71
N PHE A 68 2.72 -6.53 -5.86
CA PHE A 68 3.07 -7.28 -7.06
C PHE A 68 2.99 -8.76 -6.75
N GLU A 69 2.60 -9.55 -7.75
CA GLU A 69 2.61 -11.00 -7.66
C GLU A 69 4.05 -11.49 -7.48
N ASN A 70 4.96 -11.01 -8.34
CA ASN A 70 6.35 -11.43 -8.36
C ASN A 70 7.33 -10.27 -8.65
N THR A 71 8.64 -10.56 -8.53
CA THR A 71 9.68 -9.53 -8.70
C THR A 71 9.79 -9.06 -10.15
N GLU A 72 9.53 -9.94 -11.12
CA GLU A 72 9.57 -9.58 -12.53
C GLU A 72 8.49 -8.55 -12.88
N GLU A 73 7.29 -8.73 -12.35
CA GLU A 73 6.18 -7.78 -12.50
C GLU A 73 6.53 -6.41 -11.91
N MET A 74 7.08 -6.38 -10.70
CA MET A 74 7.55 -5.14 -10.06
C MET A 74 8.62 -4.44 -10.92
N LEU A 75 9.60 -5.18 -11.44
CA LEU A 75 10.66 -4.61 -12.29
C LEU A 75 10.11 -4.05 -13.61
N LYS A 76 9.13 -4.72 -14.22
CA LYS A 76 8.43 -4.20 -15.40
C LYS A 76 7.68 -2.91 -15.07
N ALA A 77 7.06 -2.85 -13.90
CA ALA A 77 6.39 -1.63 -13.46
C ALA A 77 7.38 -0.48 -13.21
N LYS A 78 8.51 -0.81 -12.55
CA LYS A 78 9.62 0.13 -12.33
C LYS A 78 10.17 0.71 -13.61
N GLU A 79 10.41 -0.12 -14.63
CA GLU A 79 10.92 0.37 -15.91
C GLU A 79 9.90 1.27 -16.62
N LYS A 80 8.62 0.86 -16.62
CA LYS A 80 7.54 1.62 -17.28
C LYS A 80 7.34 3.00 -16.65
N ASP A 81 7.37 3.07 -15.33
CA ASP A 81 7.07 4.29 -14.56
C ASP A 81 8.34 4.90 -13.94
N LYS A 82 9.51 4.65 -14.54
CA LYS A 82 10.83 5.01 -14.00
C LYS A 82 10.99 6.48 -13.59
N ASP A 83 10.34 7.38 -14.30
CA ASP A 83 10.46 8.83 -14.07
C ASP A 83 9.71 9.28 -12.80
N ILE A 84 8.78 8.45 -12.32
CA ILE A 84 7.95 8.69 -11.14
C ILE A 84 8.08 7.60 -10.08
N TRP A 85 8.98 6.64 -10.29
CA TRP A 85 9.21 5.53 -9.37
C TRP A 85 9.86 6.03 -8.08
N ASP A 86 9.38 5.56 -6.93
CA ASP A 86 9.92 5.94 -5.63
C ASP A 86 10.86 4.84 -5.12
N ASP A 87 12.16 5.04 -5.31
CA ASP A 87 13.20 4.10 -4.86
C ASP A 87 13.34 4.04 -3.32
N GLU A 88 12.77 4.99 -2.58
CA GLU A 88 12.75 4.97 -1.12
C GLU A 88 11.55 4.17 -0.57
N GLU A 89 10.59 3.81 -1.43
CA GLU A 89 9.42 3.02 -1.06
C GLU A 89 9.67 1.51 -1.02
N HIS A 90 9.08 0.87 -0.01
CA HIS A 90 9.09 -0.58 0.12
C HIS A 90 7.87 -1.18 -0.60
N TYR A 91 8.12 -1.99 -1.63
CA TYR A 91 7.10 -2.70 -2.40
C TYR A 91 6.90 -4.13 -1.89
N ILE A 92 5.64 -4.53 -1.71
CA ILE A 92 5.25 -5.87 -1.25
C ILE A 92 5.18 -6.79 -2.47
N ILE A 93 5.91 -7.91 -2.41
CA ILE A 93 5.94 -8.91 -3.48
C ILE A 93 5.38 -10.22 -2.91
N ALA A 94 4.22 -10.65 -3.40
CA ALA A 94 3.48 -11.79 -2.88
C ALA A 94 4.33 -13.07 -2.83
N ASP A 95 5.07 -13.36 -3.91
CA ASP A 95 6.00 -14.51 -3.97
C ASP A 95 7.07 -14.47 -2.88
N LYS A 96 7.59 -13.28 -2.55
CA LYS A 96 8.58 -13.13 -1.47
C LYS A 96 7.91 -13.40 -0.13
N ILE A 97 6.68 -12.91 0.08
CA ILE A 97 5.91 -13.19 1.30
C ILE A 97 5.60 -14.69 1.42
N ALA A 98 5.20 -15.37 0.35
CA ALA A 98 4.95 -16.80 0.33
C ALA A 98 6.21 -17.61 0.71
N LYS A 99 7.37 -17.23 0.17
CA LYS A 99 8.67 -17.85 0.51
C LYS A 99 9.09 -17.60 1.95
N LEU A 100 8.79 -16.42 2.51
CA LEU A 100 9.07 -16.06 3.90
C LEU A 100 8.14 -16.77 4.90
N LEU A 101 6.93 -17.13 4.46
CA LEU A 101 5.90 -17.75 5.29
C LEU A 101 5.49 -19.13 4.72
N PRO A 102 6.43 -20.09 4.56
CA PRO A 102 6.15 -21.35 3.86
C PRO A 102 5.15 -22.26 4.58
N TYR A 103 4.88 -21.99 5.86
CA TYR A 103 3.92 -22.71 6.69
C TYR A 103 2.51 -22.11 6.68
N LEU A 104 2.29 -21.05 5.89
CA LEU A 104 0.99 -20.41 5.71
C LEU A 104 0.57 -20.54 4.24
N LYS A 105 -0.74 -20.56 4.01
CA LYS A 105 -1.30 -20.45 2.68
C LYS A 105 -1.36 -18.97 2.30
N VAL A 106 -0.54 -18.57 1.34
CA VAL A 106 -0.48 -17.21 0.79
C VAL A 106 -1.11 -17.22 -0.59
N ASN A 107 -2.15 -16.42 -0.79
CA ASN A 107 -2.81 -16.21 -2.08
C ASN A 107 -2.75 -14.73 -2.43
N PHE A 108 -2.47 -14.43 -3.69
CA PHE A 108 -2.57 -13.08 -4.22
C PHE A 108 -3.61 -13.05 -5.34
N GLU A 109 -4.54 -12.12 -5.26
CA GLU A 109 -5.51 -11.85 -6.31
C GLU A 109 -5.22 -10.46 -6.88
N LYS A 110 -4.72 -10.41 -8.10
CA LYS A 110 -4.42 -9.14 -8.76
C LYS A 110 -5.72 -8.44 -9.14
N LEU A 111 -5.85 -7.18 -8.74
CA LEU A 111 -7.03 -6.34 -9.03
C LEU A 111 -6.73 -5.27 -10.09
N SER A 112 -5.51 -4.75 -10.16
CA SER A 112 -5.11 -3.76 -11.17
C SER A 112 -3.61 -3.80 -11.46
N TYR A 113 -3.11 -2.82 -12.22
CA TYR A 113 -1.70 -2.68 -12.59
C TYR A 113 -0.72 -2.81 -11.41
N CYS A 114 -1.03 -2.21 -10.26
CA CYS A 114 -0.16 -2.24 -9.08
C CYS A 114 -0.90 -2.64 -7.80
N SER A 115 -2.18 -3.04 -7.91
CA SER A 115 -3.00 -3.41 -6.76
C SER A 115 -3.48 -4.85 -6.81
N GLY A 116 -3.65 -5.44 -5.64
CA GLY A 116 -4.32 -6.72 -5.47
C GLY A 116 -4.67 -6.99 -4.02
N VAL A 117 -5.24 -8.16 -3.77
CA VAL A 117 -5.57 -8.63 -2.43
C VAL A 117 -4.60 -9.75 -2.07
N LEU A 118 -3.77 -9.52 -1.05
CA LEU A 118 -2.92 -10.55 -0.47
C LEU A 118 -3.64 -11.19 0.72
N THR A 119 -4.00 -12.46 0.59
CA THR A 119 -4.63 -13.26 1.64
C THR A 119 -3.61 -14.23 2.23
N ILE A 120 -3.47 -14.23 3.56
CA ILE A 120 -2.58 -15.13 4.29
C ILE A 120 -3.42 -15.88 5.32
N ARG A 121 -3.39 -17.21 5.29
CA ARG A 121 -4.17 -18.08 6.18
C ARG A 121 -3.29 -19.16 6.77
N LYS A 122 -3.65 -19.66 7.96
CA LYS A 122 -3.05 -20.87 8.50
C LYS A 122 -3.34 -22.02 7.51
N SER A 123 -2.33 -22.83 7.22
CA SER A 123 -2.55 -24.09 6.51
C SER A 123 -3.29 -25.04 7.46
N ASP A 124 -4.38 -25.64 6.98
CA ASP A 124 -5.16 -26.62 7.74
C ASP A 124 -4.34 -27.88 8.06
#